data_AF-A0A350M8D2-F1
#
_entry.id   AF-A0A350M8D2-F1
#
_cell.length_a   1.000
_cell.length_b   1.000
_cell.length_c   1.000
_cell.angle_alpha   90.00
_cell.angle_beta   90.00
_cell.angle_gamma   90.00
#
_symmetry.space_group_name_H-M   'P 1'
#
loop_
_entity.id
_entity.type
_entity.pdbx_description
1 polymer ?
#
loop_
_entity_poly.entity_id
_entity_poly.type
_entity_poly.pdbx_seq_one_letter_code
_entity_poly.pdbx_strand_id
1 'polypeptide(L)'
;MVVGHKLWNLARNHQVFCVTHLPQLAAFGDHHYQVQKLIQDKRTLTRVEPLAGEPRMLELAQMLGEVSEGTLRSAHEILQMAQELTKGKKS
;
A
#
# COMPACT_ATOMS: atom_id res chain seq x y z
N MET A 1 0.98 -3.07 12.85
CA MET A 1 -0.33 -2.87 12.17
C MET A 1 -1.31 -1.92 12.89
N VAL A 2 -1.09 -1.52 14.15
CA VAL A 2 -2.04 -0.66 14.90
C VAL A 2 -2.33 0.69 14.24
N VAL A 3 -1.31 1.40 13.76
CA VAL A 3 -1.46 2.72 13.14
C VAL A 3 -2.29 2.64 11.85
N GLY A 4 -2.01 1.67 10.98
CA GLY A 4 -2.77 1.46 9.74
C GLY A 4 -4.26 1.22 10.01
N HIS A 5 -4.59 0.37 10.99
CA HIS A 5 -5.98 0.14 11.40
C HIS A 5 -6.65 1.40 11.96
N LYS A 6 -5.94 2.23 12.74
CA LYS A 6 -6.50 3.50 13.24
C LYS A 6 -6.82 4.48 12.10
N LEU A 7 -5.90 4.63 11.13
CA LEU A 7 -6.12 5.46 9.95
C LEU A 7 -7.28 4.95 9.10
N TRP A 8 -7.39 3.63 8.93
CA TRP A 8 -8.50 3.00 8.23
C TRP A 8 -9.85 3.26 8.92
N ASN A 9 -9.92 3.21 10.26
CA ASN A 9 -11.14 3.56 10.98
C ASN A 9 -11.50 5.04 10.82
N LEU A 10 -10.51 5.95 10.85
CA LEU A 10 -10.75 7.38 10.59
C LEU A 10 -11.28 7.61 9.18
N ALA A 11 -10.78 6.84 8.20
CA ALA A 11 -11.17 6.90 6.80
C ALA A 11 -12.64 6.49 6.53
N ARG A 12 -13.36 5.96 7.53
CA ARG A 12 -14.80 5.70 7.42
C ARG A 12 -15.65 6.96 7.44
N ASN A 13 -15.17 8.03 8.05
CA ASN A 13 -15.90 9.29 8.19
C ASN A 13 -15.18 10.47 7.53
N HIS A 14 -13.95 10.28 7.05
CA HIS A 14 -13.11 11.33 6.44
C HIS A 14 -12.32 10.75 5.27
N GLN A 15 -11.91 11.61 4.33
CA GLN A 15 -10.88 11.23 3.36
C GLN A 15 -9.50 11.39 3.99
N VAL A 16 -8.74 10.29 4.06
CA VAL A 16 -7.38 10.28 4.61
C VAL A 16 -6.38 10.02 3.50
N PHE A 17 -5.49 10.97 3.24
CA PHE A 17 -4.32 10.77 2.40
C PHE A 17 -3.12 10.44 3.28
N CYS A 18 -2.39 9.38 2.95
CA CYS A 18 -1.18 9.00 3.67
C CYS A 18 -0.06 8.69 2.67
N VAL A 19 1.08 9.36 2.85
CA VAL A 19 2.32 9.03 2.15
C VAL A 19 3.16 8.20 3.11
N THR A 20 3.54 7.00 2.70
CA THR A 20 4.28 6.07 3.56
C THR A 20 5.25 5.21 2.78
N HIS A 21 6.32 4.80 3.45
CA HIS A 21 7.26 3.77 3.00
C HIS A 21 7.07 2.46 3.78
N LEU A 22 6.07 2.39 4.68
CA LEU A 22 5.83 1.21 5.52
C LEU A 22 4.76 0.31 4.88
N PRO A 23 5.10 -0.92 4.46
CA PRO A 23 4.13 -1.81 3.79
C PRO A 23 2.97 -2.19 4.71
N GLN A 24 3.20 -2.32 6.01
CA GLN A 24 2.17 -2.65 6.99
C GLN A 24 1.14 -1.52 7.19
N LEU A 25 1.45 -0.29 6.75
CA LEU A 25 0.51 0.82 6.75
C LEU A 25 -0.19 0.92 5.40
N ALA A 26 0.57 0.85 4.30
CA ALA A 26 0.04 0.90 2.94
C ALA A 26 -0.99 -0.22 2.64
N ALA A 27 -0.84 -1.39 3.27
CA ALA A 27 -1.80 -2.49 3.16
C ALA A 27 -3.22 -2.15 3.66
N PHE A 28 -3.38 -1.17 4.56
CA PHE A 28 -4.70 -0.72 5.04
C PHE A 28 -5.39 0.29 4.12
N GLY A 29 -4.70 0.83 3.11
CA GLY A 29 -5.31 1.80 2.20
C GLY A 29 -6.42 1.16 1.37
N ASP A 30 -7.58 1.82 1.27
CA ASP A 30 -8.64 1.37 0.34
C ASP A 30 -8.15 1.50 -1.12
N HIS A 31 -7.37 2.55 -1.39
CA HIS A 31 -6.64 2.75 -2.62
C HIS A 31 -5.14 2.86 -2.31
N HIS A 32 -4.31 2.27 -3.17
CA HIS A 32 -2.85 2.36 -3.09
C HIS A 32 -2.36 3.01 -4.38
N TYR A 33 -1.61 4.10 -4.28
CA TYR A 33 -0.97 4.77 -5.40
C TYR A 33 0.54 4.71 -5.24
N GLN A 34 1.23 4.32 -6.31
CA GLN A 34 2.68 4.38 -6.38
C GLN A 34 3.09 5.73 -6.96
N VAL A 35 4.12 6.35 -6.38
CA VAL A 35 4.71 7.59 -6.88
C VAL A 35 6.13 7.29 -7.34
N GLN A 36 6.39 7.45 -8.63
CA GLN A 36 7.69 7.16 -9.23
C GLN A 36 8.23 8.36 -10.03
N LYS A 37 9.56 8.42 -10.14
CA LYS A 37 10.24 9.39 -11.01
C LYS A 37 10.37 8.79 -12.41
N LEU A 38 9.98 9.55 -13.42
CA LEU A 38 10.18 9.22 -14.83
C LEU A 38 11.10 10.26 -15.45
N ILE A 39 12.16 9.85 -16.13
CA ILE A 39 13.03 10.77 -16.88
C ILE A 39 12.56 10.79 -18.33
N GLN A 40 12.09 11.94 -18.80
CA GLN A 40 11.66 12.17 -20.18
C GLN A 40 12.30 13.46 -20.69
N ASP A 41 12.92 13.42 -21.86
CA ASP A 41 13.57 14.59 -22.49
C ASP A 41 14.55 15.33 -21.54
N LYS A 42 15.36 14.56 -20.80
CA LYS A 42 16.30 15.04 -19.77
C LYS A 42 15.64 15.79 -18.60
N ARG A 43 14.31 15.72 -18.46
CA ARG A 43 13.56 16.26 -17.32
C ARG A 43 13.02 15.14 -16.44
N THR A 44 13.10 15.33 -15.13
CA THR A 44 12.46 14.43 -14.16
C THR A 44 11.00 14.83 -14.00
N LEU A 45 10.10 13.91 -14.32
CA LEU A 45 8.67 14.00 -14.10
C LEU A 45 8.27 13.09 -12.94
N THR A 46 7.19 13.44 -12.25
CA THR A 46 6.56 12.59 -11.25
C THR A 46 5.35 11.91 -11.86
N ARG A 47 5.33 10.57 -11.80
CA ARG A 47 4.21 9.75 -12.24
C ARG A 47 3.54 9.12 -11.04
N VAL A 48 2.21 9.18 -10.99
CA VAL A 48 1.38 8.59 -9.95
C VAL A 48 0.45 7.58 -10.59
N GLU A 49 0.45 6.34 -10.11
CA GLU A 49 -0.35 5.26 -10.69
C GLU A 49 -1.10 4.48 -9.61
N PRO A 50 -2.39 4.17 -9.79
CA PRO A 50 -3.12 3.31 -8.89
C PRO A 50 -2.62 1.86 -9.02
N LEU A 51 -2.45 1.19 -7.88
CA LEU A 51 -2.09 -0.21 -7.78
C LEU A 51 -3.25 -1.03 -7.21
N ALA A 52 -3.56 -2.14 -7.88
CA ALA A 52 -4.55 -3.11 -7.45
C ALA A 52 -4.04 -4.53 -7.74
N GLY A 53 -4.62 -5.54 -7.07
CA GLY A 53 -4.27 -6.95 -7.30
C GLY A 53 -2.78 -7.23 -7.12
N GLU A 54 -2.20 -7.94 -8.09
CA GLU A 54 -0.80 -8.35 -8.09
C GLU A 54 0.20 -7.17 -8.07
N PRO A 55 0.05 -6.10 -8.89
CA PRO A 55 0.89 -4.91 -8.77
C PRO A 55 0.97 -4.32 -7.36
N ARG A 56 -0.15 -4.32 -6.62
CA ARG A 56 -0.18 -3.84 -5.23
C ARG A 56 0.61 -4.76 -4.30
N MET A 57 0.53 -6.08 -4.49
CA MET A 57 1.29 -7.05 -3.70
C MET A 57 2.79 -6.94 -4.00
N LEU A 58 3.16 -6.77 -5.26
CA LEU A 58 4.54 -6.58 -5.69
C LEU A 58 5.15 -5.29 -5.09
N GLU A 59 4.41 -4.18 -5.07
CA GLU A 59 4.86 -2.94 -4.44
C GLU A 59 5.12 -3.13 -2.94
N LEU A 60 4.22 -3.82 -2.24
CA LEU A 60 4.42 -4.10 -0.82
C LEU A 60 5.64 -4.99 -0.57
N ALA A 61 5.94 -5.93 -1.47
CA ALA A 61 7.17 -6.71 -1.42
C ALA A 61 8.41 -5.84 -1.66
N GLN A 62 8.37 -4.92 -2.63
CA GLN A 62 9.44 -3.95 -2.89
C GLN A 62 9.68 -3.01 -1.68
N MET A 63 8.62 -2.61 -0.98
CA MET A 63 8.74 -1.80 0.24
C MET A 63 9.38 -2.57 1.41
N LEU A 64 9.31 -3.91 1.41
CA LEU A 64 9.99 -4.76 2.40
C LEU A 64 11.49 -4.95 2.09
N GLY A 65 11.87 -4.86 0.81
CA GLY A 65 13.24 -5.06 0.34
C GLY A 65 13.28 -5.59 -1.10
N GLU A 66 14.38 -6.26 -1.45
CA GLU A 66 14.50 -6.91 -2.77
C GLU A 66 13.40 -7.95 -2.98
N VAL A 67 12.82 -7.96 -4.19
CA VAL A 67 11.74 -8.89 -4.53
C VAL A 67 12.30 -10.31 -4.58
N SER A 68 11.74 -11.17 -3.74
CA SER A 68 12.08 -12.58 -3.60
C SER A 68 10.82 -13.34 -3.18
N GLU A 69 10.87 -14.67 -3.23
CA GLU A 69 9.76 -15.49 -2.73
C GLU A 69 9.43 -15.19 -1.26
N GLY A 70 10.44 -14.85 -0.45
CA GLY A 70 10.26 -14.48 0.95
C GLY A 70 9.52 -13.16 1.11
N THR A 71 9.92 -12.11 0.39
CA THR A 71 9.27 -10.80 0.48
C THR A 71 7.87 -10.81 -0.13
N LEU A 72 7.64 -11.58 -1.20
CA LEU A 72 6.30 -11.81 -1.76
C LEU A 72 5.37 -12.51 -0.76
N ARG A 73 5.87 -13.54 -0.07
CA ARG A 73 5.10 -14.24 0.98
C ARG A 73 4.74 -13.30 2.12
N SER A 74 5.70 -12.55 2.64
CA SER A 74 5.43 -11.57 3.70
C SER A 74 4.48 -10.46 3.27
N ALA A 75 4.59 -9.97 2.03
CA ALA A 75 3.65 -8.99 1.48
C ALA A 75 2.22 -9.55 1.39
N HIS A 76 2.09 -10.81 0.97
CA HIS A 76 0.81 -11.50 0.93
C HIS A 76 0.19 -11.63 2.33
N GLU A 77 0.96 -12.05 3.33
CA GLU A 77 0.52 -12.15 4.72
C GLU A 77 0.08 -10.78 5.28
N ILE A 78 0.84 -9.72 5.00
CA ILE A 78 0.49 -8.35 5.41
C ILE A 78 -0.86 -7.92 4.80
N LEU A 79 -1.08 -8.18 3.50
CA LEU A 79 -2.33 -7.87 2.83
C LEU A 79 -3.51 -8.65 3.41
N GLN A 80 -3.33 -9.95 3.66
CA GLN A 80 -4.37 -10.79 4.25
C GLN A 80 -4.73 -10.32 5.65
N MET A 81 -3.75 -10.06 6.51
CA MET A 81 -3.98 -9.55 7.86
C MET A 81 -4.69 -8.19 7.85
N ALA A 82 -4.30 -7.28 6.96
CA ALA A 82 -4.98 -5.99 6.81
C ALA A 82 -6.44 -6.19 6.35
N GLN A 83 -6.71 -7.12 5.43
CA GLN A 83 -8.07 -7.45 5.02
C GLN A 83 -8.89 -8.03 6.18
N GLU A 84 -8.32 -8.93 6.98
CA GLU A 84 -9.00 -9.53 8.13
C GLU A 84 -9.39 -8.49 9.19
N LEU A 85 -8.46 -7.58 9.52
CA LEU A 85 -8.70 -6.49 10.45
C LEU A 85 -9.74 -5.48 9.96
N THR A 86 -10.04 -5.48 8.65
CA THR A 86 -10.97 -4.54 8.01
C THR A 86 -12.30 -5.19 7.57
N LYS A 87 -12.41 -6.52 7.58
CA LYS A 87 -13.63 -7.29 7.25
C LYS A 87 -14.83 -6.97 8.15
N GLY A 88 -14.62 -6.47 9.37
CA GLY A 88 -15.69 -6.27 10.37
C GLY A 88 -16.49 -4.97 10.30
N LYS A 89 -16.16 -4.02 9.40
CA LYS A 89 -16.87 -2.71 9.33
C LYS A 89 -17.06 -2.17 7.89
N LYS A 90 -17.18 -3.05 6.89
CA LYS A 90 -17.76 -2.63 5.60
C LYS A 90 -19.27 -2.42 5.81
N SER A 91 -19.64 -1.24 6.28
CA SER A 91 -20.99 -0.70 6.12
C SER A 91 -21.08 0.05 4.81
#